data_AF-A0A1A0I4I5-F1
#
_entry.id   AF-A0A1A0I4I5-F1
#
_cell.length_a   1.000
_cell.length_b   1.000
_cell.length_c   1.000
_cell.angle_alpha   90.00
_cell.angle_beta   90.00
_cell.angle_gamma   90.00
#
_symmetry.space_group_name_H-M   'P 1'
#
loop_
_entity.id
_entity.type
_entity.pdbx_description
1 polymer ?
#
loop_
_entity_poly.entity_id
_entity_poly.type
_entity_poly.pdbx_seq_one_letter_code
_entity_poly.pdbx_strand_id
1 'polypeptide(L)'
;MTDKFPDDQDVKAVRRSLRIERAVIGAVLHGYRADNHGFNAALTDLWVTEQASAVDINVALFWALSRLPRNGEEPTQLQDRLTVLYGVSDDD
;
A
#
# COMPACT_ATOMS: atom_id res chain seq x y z
N MET A 1 35.75 -3.53 -1.57
CA MET A 1 34.30 -3.64 -1.80
C MET A 1 33.64 -3.52 -0.44
N THR A 2 33.23 -2.31 -0.06
CA THR A 2 32.54 -2.07 1.21
C THR A 2 31.07 -2.37 0.99
N ASP A 3 30.61 -3.43 1.62
CA ASP A 3 29.19 -3.76 1.77
C ASP A 3 28.53 -2.59 2.51
N LYS A 4 27.84 -1.71 1.77
CA LYS A 4 27.01 -0.69 2.38
C LYS A 4 25.73 -1.37 2.82
N PHE A 5 25.72 -1.85 4.07
CA PHE A 5 24.45 -2.11 4.73
C PHE A 5 23.62 -0.83 4.67
N PRO A 6 22.33 -0.90 4.30
CA PRO A 6 21.46 0.27 4.29
C PRO A 6 21.46 0.88 5.69
N ASP A 7 21.54 2.20 5.75
CA ASP A 7 21.49 2.91 7.03
C ASP A 7 20.09 2.74 7.64
N ASP A 8 19.96 2.89 8.96
CA ASP A 8 18.68 2.72 9.67
C ASP A 8 17.60 3.67 9.13
N GLN A 9 18.02 4.83 8.61
CA GLN A 9 17.13 5.78 7.94
C GLN A 9 16.55 5.24 6.63
N ASP A 10 17.34 4.49 5.85
CA ASP A 10 16.89 3.90 4.59
C ASP A 10 15.87 2.80 4.85
N VAL A 11 16.09 1.98 5.89
CA VAL A 11 15.16 0.92 6.29
C VAL A 11 13.82 1.51 6.71
N LYS A 12 13.82 2.58 7.52
CA LYS A 12 12.59 3.27 7.95
C LYS A 12 11.84 3.88 6.78
N ALA A 13 12.54 4.48 5.82
CA ALA A 13 11.95 5.05 4.62
C ALA A 13 11.29 3.98 3.74
N VAL A 14 11.94 2.83 3.55
CA VAL A 14 11.39 1.70 2.80
C VAL A 14 10.15 1.14 3.49
N ARG A 15 10.20 0.90 4.81
CA ARG A 15 9.02 0.40 5.54
C ARG A 15 7.84 1.37 5.48
N ARG A 16 8.08 2.67 5.61
CA ARG A 16 7.06 3.70 5.38
C ARG A 16 6.47 3.58 3.97
N SER A 17 7.31 3.43 2.94
CA SER A 17 6.85 3.25 1.56
C SER A 17 5.96 2.01 1.40
N LEU A 18 6.31 0.90 2.04
CA LEU A 18 5.50 -0.33 2.02
C LEU A 18 4.14 -0.17 2.73
N ARG A 19 4.09 0.57 3.85
CA ARG A 19 2.82 0.87 4.55
C ARG A 19 1.92 1.78 3.73
N ILE A 20 2.49 2.78 3.05
CA ILE A 20 1.75 3.62 2.11
C ILE A 20 1.21 2.76 0.96
N GLU A 21 2.04 1.91 0.36
CA GLU A 21 1.60 1.01 -0.71
C GLU A 21 0.44 0.11 -0.25
N ARG A 22 0.55 -0.47 0.96
CA ARG A 22 -0.50 -1.28 1.59
C ARG A 22 -1.81 -0.50 1.73
N ALA A 23 -1.76 0.72 2.26
CA ALA A 23 -2.94 1.54 2.46
C ALA A 23 -3.56 2.00 1.13
N VAL A 24 -2.76 2.30 0.10
CA VAL A 24 -3.28 2.63 -1.25
C VAL A 24 -4.00 1.43 -1.86
N ILE A 25 -3.38 0.24 -1.83
CA ILE A 25 -4.01 -0.97 -2.39
C ILE A 25 -5.27 -1.32 -1.60
N GLY A 26 -5.24 -1.19 -0.27
CA GLY A 26 -6.41 -1.35 0.59
C GLY A 26 -7.56 -0.43 0.18
N ALA A 27 -7.30 0.87 0.02
CA ALA A 27 -8.32 1.84 -0.40
C ALA A 27 -8.92 1.46 -1.77
N VAL A 28 -8.09 1.11 -2.76
CA VAL A 28 -8.59 0.70 -4.08
C VAL A 28 -9.42 -0.57 -4.00
N LEU A 29 -8.97 -1.57 -3.24
CA LEU A 29 -9.66 -2.86 -3.08
C LEU A 29 -11.00 -2.70 -2.36
N HIS A 30 -11.03 -1.98 -1.25
CA HIS A 30 -12.27 -1.74 -0.49
C HIS A 30 -13.24 -0.85 -1.27
N GLY A 31 -12.73 0.16 -1.99
CA GLY A 31 -13.53 0.98 -2.90
C GLY A 31 -14.16 0.14 -4.03
N TYR A 32 -13.40 -0.77 -4.64
CA TYR A 32 -13.91 -1.69 -5.66
C TYR A 32 -15.04 -2.60 -5.13
N ARG A 33 -14.95 -3.03 -3.87
CA ARG A 33 -15.94 -3.88 -3.20
C ARG A 33 -17.13 -3.11 -2.61
N ALA A 34 -17.16 -1.79 -2.75
CA ALA A 34 -18.12 -0.92 -2.04
C ALA A 34 -18.09 -1.09 -0.50
N ASP A 35 -16.95 -1.49 0.06
CA ASP A 35 -16.72 -1.57 1.50
C ASP A 35 -16.24 -0.22 2.04
N ASN A 36 -17.21 0.61 2.45
CA ASN A 36 -16.95 1.95 2.96
C ASN A 36 -16.13 1.96 4.26
N HIS A 37 -16.24 0.92 5.10
CA HIS A 37 -15.52 0.88 6.37
C HIS A 37 -14.03 0.64 6.12
N GLY A 38 -13.69 -0.39 5.34
CA GLY A 38 -12.30 -0.67 4.96
C GLY A 38 -11.68 0.45 4.13
N PHE A 39 -12.47 1.09 3.26
CA PHE A 39 -12.03 2.25 2.48
C PHE A 39 -11.62 3.42 3.38
N ASN A 40 -12.48 3.79 4.35
CA ASN A 40 -12.19 4.88 5.26
C ASN A 40 -10.99 4.58 6.16
N ALA A 41 -10.86 3.34 6.65
CA ALA A 41 -9.70 2.92 7.44
C ALA A 41 -8.39 3.09 6.63
N ALA A 42 -8.37 2.65 5.37
CA ALA A 42 -7.22 2.80 4.50
C ALA A 42 -6.89 4.28 4.19
N LEU A 43 -7.90 5.14 4.04
CA LEU A 43 -7.69 6.58 3.91
C LEU A 43 -7.14 7.21 5.19
N THR A 44 -7.60 6.77 6.37
CA THR A 44 -7.02 7.22 7.65
C THR A 44 -5.54 6.84 7.74
N ASP A 45 -5.17 5.63 7.34
CA ASP A 45 -3.76 5.22 7.32
C ASP A 45 -2.91 6.11 6.39
N LEU A 46 -3.43 6.47 5.21
CA LEU A 46 -2.72 7.34 4.28
C LEU A 46 -2.55 8.78 4.80
N TRP A 47 -3.64 9.40 5.24
CA TRP A 47 -3.65 10.84 5.52
C TRP A 47 -3.27 11.19 6.95
N VAL A 48 -3.58 10.32 7.91
CA VAL A 48 -3.37 10.57 9.33
C VAL A 48 -2.13 9.86 9.83
N THR A 49 -2.00 8.55 9.59
CA THR A 49 -0.90 7.75 10.12
C THR A 49 0.40 8.04 9.37
N GLU A 50 0.41 7.86 8.06
CA GLU A 50 1.63 8.01 7.25
C GLU A 50 1.86 9.43 6.75
N GLN A 51 0.84 10.29 6.79
CA GLN A 51 0.86 11.65 6.24
C GLN A 51 1.44 11.65 4.82
N ALA A 52 0.93 10.73 3.99
CA ALA A 52 1.43 10.49 2.64
C ALA A 52 1.17 11.70 1.75
N SER A 53 2.17 12.11 0.99
CA SER A 53 2.01 13.12 -0.05
C SER A 53 1.33 12.53 -1.28
N ALA A 54 0.80 13.39 -2.17
CA ALA A 54 0.26 12.94 -3.44
C ALA A 54 1.29 12.15 -4.28
N VAL A 55 2.57 12.53 -4.20
CA VAL A 55 3.66 11.83 -4.91
C VAL A 55 3.85 10.42 -4.37
N ASP A 56 3.80 10.24 -3.04
CA ASP A 56 3.93 8.93 -2.39
C ASP A 56 2.81 7.96 -2.82
N ILE A 57 1.62 8.50 -3.10
CA ILE A 57 0.42 7.73 -3.43
C ILE A 57 0.37 7.36 -4.91
N ASN A 58 0.78 8.27 -5.81
CA ASN A 58 0.50 8.17 -7.24
C ASN A 58 1.00 6.88 -7.90
N VAL A 59 2.21 6.42 -7.56
CA VAL A 59 2.79 5.21 -8.17
C VAL A 59 1.99 3.97 -7.78
N ALA A 60 1.73 3.79 -6.48
CA ALA A 60 0.95 2.68 -5.96
C ALA A 60 -0.49 2.72 -6.48
N LEU A 61 -1.08 3.92 -6.59
CA LEU A 61 -2.44 4.12 -7.06
C LEU A 61 -2.58 3.75 -8.53
N PHE A 62 -1.67 4.22 -9.39
CA PHE A 62 -1.69 3.89 -10.81
C PHE A 62 -1.53 2.38 -11.02
N TRP A 63 -0.61 1.75 -10.29
CA TRP A 63 -0.44 0.31 -10.32
C TRP A 63 -1.71 -0.42 -9.87
N ALA A 64 -2.30 -0.04 -8.73
CA ALA A 64 -3.48 -0.70 -8.18
C ALA A 64 -4.69 -0.60 -9.13
N LEU A 65 -4.95 0.59 -9.67
CA LEU A 65 -6.02 0.80 -10.65
C LEU A 65 -5.81 0.00 -11.93
N SER A 66 -4.56 -0.14 -12.40
CA SER A 66 -4.24 -0.94 -13.60
C SER A 66 -4.53 -2.44 -13.45
N ARG A 67 -4.63 -2.94 -12.21
CA ARG A 67 -4.88 -4.35 -11.90
C ARG A 67 -6.33 -4.64 -11.52
N LEU A 68 -7.20 -3.64 -11.54
CA LEU A 68 -8.63 -3.86 -11.31
C LEU A 68 -9.26 -4.65 -12.48
N PRO A 69 -10.06 -5.68 -12.17
CA PRO A 69 -10.80 -6.40 -13.19
C PRO A 69 -11.94 -5.55 -13.76
N ARG A 70 -12.13 -5.63 -15.07
CA ARG A 70 -13.11 -4.81 -15.80
C ARG A 70 -14.57 -5.29 -15.67
N ASN A 71 -14.78 -6.54 -15.23
CA ASN A 71 -16.06 -7.24 -15.33
C ASN A 71 -16.67 -7.66 -13.98
N GLY A 72 -16.28 -7.03 -12.86
CA GLY A 72 -16.80 -7.43 -11.54
C GLY A 72 -16.14 -8.69 -10.96
N GLU A 73 -15.10 -9.20 -11.60
CA GLU A 73 -14.35 -10.38 -11.15
C GLU A 73 -13.54 -10.09 -9.88
N GLU A 74 -13.00 -11.13 -9.24
CA GLU A 74 -12.17 -10.95 -8.07
C GLU A 74 -10.86 -10.22 -8.42
N PRO A 75 -10.47 -9.17 -7.66
CA PRO A 75 -9.22 -8.44 -7.87
C PRO A 75 -8.03 -9.19 -7.25
N THR A 76 -7.81 -10.43 -7.67
CA THR A 76 -6.84 -11.37 -7.06
C THR A 76 -5.43 -10.79 -6.97
N GLN A 77 -4.98 -10.04 -7.98
CA GLN A 77 -3.65 -9.42 -7.99
C GLN A 77 -3.46 -8.38 -6.88
N LEU A 78 -4.53 -7.65 -6.52
CA LEU A 78 -4.48 -6.71 -5.39
C LEU A 78 -4.45 -7.46 -4.06
N GLN A 79 -5.22 -8.55 -3.95
CA GLN A 79 -5.24 -9.41 -2.75
C GLN A 79 -3.88 -10.09 -2.52
N ASP A 80 -3.28 -10.63 -3.57
CA ASP A 80 -1.97 -11.28 -3.51
C ASP A 80 -0.91 -10.28 -3.07
N ARG A 81 -0.91 -9.07 -3.65
CA ARG A 81 0.04 -8.02 -3.27
C ARG A 81 -0.14 -7.58 -1.83
N LEU A 82 -1.38 -7.39 -1.35
CA LEU A 82 -1.63 -7.10 0.06
C LEU A 82 -1.13 -8.21 0.97
N THR A 83 -1.38 -9.47 0.61
CA THR A 83 -0.93 -10.63 1.40
C THR A 83 0.58 -10.62 1.56
N VAL A 84 1.32 -10.32 0.48
CA VAL A 84 2.79 -10.18 0.54
C VAL A 84 3.19 -9.00 1.42
N LEU A 85 2.53 -7.84 1.30
CA LEU A 85 2.86 -6.65 2.08
C LEU A 85 2.59 -6.82 3.58
N TYR A 86 1.51 -7.51 3.96
CA TYR A 86 1.23 -7.85 5.36
C TYR A 86 2.19 -8.91 5.92
N GLY A 87 2.91 -9.64 5.07
CA GLY A 87 3.98 -10.54 5.48
C GLY A 87 5.26 -9.82 5.92
N VAL A 88 5.37 -8.51 5.63
CA VAL A 88 6.50 -7.68 6.09
C VAL A 88 6.16 -7.10 7.46
N SER A 89 7.03 -7.34 8.45
CA SER A 89 6.85 -6.79 9.80
C SER A 89 6.94 -5.26 9.76
N ASP A 90 6.03 -4.62 10.50
CA ASP A 90 6.05 -3.17 10.72
C ASP A 90 7.08 -2.78 11.81
N ASP A 91 7.56 -3.74 12.61
CA ASP A 91 8.47 -3.53 13.75
C ASP A 91 9.97 -3.45 13.37
N ASP A 92 10.74 -2.70 14.18
CA ASP A 92 12.22 -2.75 14.30
C ASP A 92 12.64 -3.92 15.22
#